data_AF-A0A0A9X7P3-F1
#
_entry.id   AF-A0A0A9X7P3-F1
#
_cell.length_a   1.000
_cell.length_b   1.000
_cell.length_c   1.000
_cell.angle_alpha   90.00
_cell.angle_beta   90.00
_cell.angle_gamma   90.00
#
_symmetry.space_group_name_H-M   'P 1'
#
loop_
_entity.id
_entity.type
_entity.pdbx_description
1 polymer ?
#
loop_
_entity_poly.entity_id
_entity_poly.type
_entity_poly.pdbx_seq_one_letter_code
_entity_poly.pdbx_strand_id
1 'polypeptide(L)'
;GEVVLPGLAGLASQMMVRTARGNRQYDVPQIECPPTDDEVMDRFACPTPDRMRRYRCIDDHVLCDGFMDCPNGEDEDRQACMFYKTTKAHLDILADALLRWARGR
;
A
#
# COMPACT_ATOMS: atom_id res chain seq x y z
N GLY A 1 39.71 -32.10 39.63
CA GLY A 1 38.40 -32.11 38.97
C GLY A 1 37.57 -31.02 39.60
N GLU A 2 36.77 -30.23 38.89
CA GLU A 2 36.34 -30.24 37.49
C GLU A 2 36.13 -28.79 37.04
N VAL A 3 36.06 -28.63 35.73
CA VAL A 3 36.19 -27.39 34.96
C VAL A 3 34.79 -26.76 34.78
N VAL A 4 34.68 -25.42 34.80
CA VAL A 4 33.53 -24.73 34.20
C VAL A 4 34.02 -23.63 33.27
N LEU A 5 33.64 -23.77 31.99
CA LEU A 5 34.03 -22.95 30.83
C LEU A 5 33.22 -21.64 30.76
N PRO A 6 33.75 -20.56 30.16
CA PRO A 6 32.97 -19.36 29.86
C PRO A 6 32.29 -19.55 28.50
N GLY A 7 30.96 -19.45 28.45
CA GLY A 7 30.26 -19.57 27.17
C GLY A 7 28.79 -19.19 27.20
N LEU A 8 28.43 -18.41 26.18
CA LEU A 8 27.11 -18.24 25.57
C LEU A 8 26.25 -17.09 26.11
N ALA A 9 26.46 -15.93 25.47
CA ALA A 9 25.51 -14.86 25.35
C ALA A 9 24.11 -15.42 25.04
N GLY A 10 23.16 -15.14 25.93
CA GLY A 10 21.76 -15.46 25.75
C GLY A 10 21.26 -14.81 24.46
N LEU A 11 20.89 -15.64 23.50
CA LEU A 11 20.16 -15.25 22.31
C LEU A 11 18.81 -14.71 22.80
N ALA A 12 18.70 -13.39 22.91
CA ALA A 12 17.41 -12.74 23.04
C ALA A 12 16.59 -13.14 21.82
N SER A 13 15.67 -14.08 22.02
CA SER A 13 14.66 -14.46 21.05
C SER A 13 13.80 -13.21 20.83
N GLN A 14 14.22 -12.39 19.87
CA GLN A 14 13.48 -11.22 19.42
C GLN A 14 12.25 -11.77 18.69
N MET A 15 11.23 -12.13 19.45
CA MET A 15 9.88 -12.16 18.92
C MET A 15 9.62 -10.75 18.41
N MET A 16 9.62 -10.58 17.08
CA MET A 16 9.11 -9.37 16.45
C MET A 16 7.59 -9.36 16.69
N VAL A 17 7.19 -9.02 17.91
CA VAL A 17 5.81 -8.65 18.21
C VAL A 17 5.54 -7.48 17.28
N ARG A 18 4.63 -7.68 16.32
CA ARG A 18 4.13 -6.59 15.48
C ARG A 18 3.49 -5.59 16.43
N THR A 19 4.25 -4.57 16.85
CA THR A 19 3.69 -3.41 17.53
C THR A 19 2.51 -2.95 16.68
N ALA A 20 1.33 -2.81 17.28
CA ALA A 20 0.18 -2.22 16.60
C ALA A 20 0.71 -0.97 15.88
N ARG A 21 0.51 -0.90 14.55
CA ARG A 21 0.99 0.21 13.72
C ARG A 21 0.24 1.47 14.18
N GLY A 22 0.73 2.08 15.25
CA GLY A 22 0.28 3.38 15.72
C GLY A 22 0.62 4.39 14.64
N ASN A 23 -0.36 5.22 14.33
CA ASN A 23 -0.39 6.32 13.36
C ASN A 23 1.00 6.97 13.17
N ARG A 24 1.81 6.45 12.24
CA ARG A 24 3.06 7.07 11.83
C ARG A 24 2.70 8.24 10.93
N GLN A 25 3.48 9.32 10.99
CA GLN A 25 3.27 10.54 10.20
C GLN A 25 3.14 10.32 8.68
N TYR A 26 3.56 9.15 8.17
CA TYR A 26 3.53 8.78 6.76
C TYR A 26 2.54 7.64 6.44
N ASP A 27 1.73 7.19 7.40
CA ASP A 27 0.71 6.19 7.15
C ASP A 27 -0.42 6.84 6.32
N VAL A 28 -0.48 6.47 5.04
CA VAL A 28 -1.58 6.89 4.16
C VAL A 28 -2.83 6.11 4.56
N PRO A 29 -3.94 6.79 4.92
CA PRO A 29 -5.21 6.11 5.22
C PRO A 29 -5.60 5.21 4.05
N GLN A 30 -5.64 3.90 4.28
CA GLN A 30 -6.14 2.94 3.30
C GLN A 30 -7.64 2.81 3.54
N ILE A 31 -8.44 3.20 2.55
CA ILE A 31 -9.89 2.97 2.56
C ILE A 31 -10.11 1.74 1.69
N GLU A 32 -10.53 0.63 2.29
CA GLU A 32 -10.71 -0.62 1.55
C GLU A 32 -11.94 -0.54 0.62
N CYS A 33 -11.71 -0.83 -0.66
CA CYS A 33 -12.76 -1.04 -1.64
C CYS A 33 -13.10 -2.53 -1.74
N PRO A 34 -14.40 -2.90 -1.89
CA PRO A 34 -14.76 -4.30 -2.06
C PRO A 34 -14.15 -4.84 -3.36
N PRO A 35 -13.64 -6.08 -3.37
CA PRO A 35 -13.13 -6.70 -4.59
C PRO A 35 -14.27 -6.86 -5.60
N THR A 36 -13.95 -6.68 -6.87
CA THR A 36 -14.78 -7.08 -8.00
C THR A 36 -14.60 -8.56 -8.29
N ASP A 37 -15.60 -9.20 -8.90
CA ASP A 37 -15.54 -10.62 -9.28
C ASP A 37 -14.35 -10.92 -10.22
N ASP A 38 -13.89 -9.91 -10.96
CA ASP A 38 -12.63 -9.93 -11.70
C ASP A 38 -11.50 -9.41 -10.77
N GLU A 39 -10.78 -10.32 -10.13
CA GLU A 39 -9.66 -10.05 -9.19
C GLU A 39 -8.42 -9.38 -9.86
N VAL A 40 -8.55 -8.93 -11.12
CA VAL A 40 -7.42 -8.45 -11.93
C VAL A 40 -7.22 -6.93 -11.81
N MET A 41 -8.22 -6.18 -11.34
CA MET A 41 -8.19 -4.71 -11.34
C MET A 41 -8.09 -4.14 -9.92
N ASP A 42 -7.13 -3.24 -9.73
CA ASP A 42 -7.02 -2.46 -8.49
C ASP A 42 -8.16 -1.44 -8.41
N ARG A 43 -8.74 -1.30 -7.21
CA ARG A 43 -9.80 -0.32 -6.93
C ARG A 43 -9.33 0.70 -5.91
N PHE A 44 -9.62 1.96 -6.18
CA PHE A 44 -9.24 3.09 -5.34
C PHE A 44 -10.47 3.77 -4.77
N ALA A 45 -10.40 4.15 -3.50
CA ALA A 45 -11.42 5.00 -2.90
C ALA A 45 -11.13 6.47 -3.21
N CYS A 46 -12.17 7.20 -3.62
CA CYS A 46 -12.13 8.66 -3.68
C CYS A 46 -11.82 9.23 -2.30
N PRO A 47 -10.92 10.21 -2.18
CA PRO A 47 -10.52 10.76 -0.89
C PRO A 47 -11.64 11.55 -0.21
N THR A 48 -12.51 12.24 -0.97
CA THR A 48 -13.69 12.89 -0.42
C THR A 48 -14.91 11.95 -0.48
N PRO A 49 -15.68 11.83 0.61
CA PRO A 49 -16.93 11.09 0.57
C PRO A 49 -18.03 11.83 -0.21
N ASP A 50 -19.03 11.08 -0.68
CA ASP A 50 -20.21 11.63 -1.36
C ASP A 50 -21.09 12.47 -0.41
N ARG A 51 -22.17 13.07 -0.94
CA ARG A 51 -23.14 13.85 -0.16
C ARG A 51 -23.82 13.06 0.97
N MET A 52 -23.79 11.73 0.92
CA MET A 52 -24.33 10.82 1.92
C MET A 52 -23.26 10.29 2.89
N ARG A 53 -22.04 10.84 2.84
CA ARG A 53 -20.86 10.43 3.61
C ARG A 53 -20.37 9.01 3.30
N ARG A 54 -20.54 8.54 2.07
CA ARG A 54 -20.01 7.24 1.62
C ARG A 54 -18.81 7.44 0.71
N TYR A 55 -17.80 6.60 0.88
CA TYR A 55 -16.66 6.57 -0.01
C TYR A 55 -17.03 5.88 -1.31
N ARG A 56 -16.73 6.54 -2.44
CA ARG A 56 -16.88 5.97 -3.77
C ARG A 56 -15.61 5.21 -4.12
N CYS A 57 -15.77 4.04 -4.73
CA CYS A 57 -14.66 3.25 -5.24
C CYS A 57 -14.69 3.28 -6.77
N ILE A 58 -13.54 3.57 -7.36
CA ILE A 58 -13.30 3.66 -8.81
C ILE A 58 -12.21 2.66 -9.19
N ASP A 59 -12.21 2.22 -10.44
CA ASP A 59 -11.22 1.28 -10.95
C ASP A 59 -9.97 2.01 -11.44
N ASP A 60 -8.84 1.33 -11.54
CA ASP A 60 -7.57 1.97 -11.93
C ASP A 60 -7.57 2.60 -13.32
N HIS A 61 -8.38 2.07 -14.24
CA HIS A 61 -8.46 2.52 -15.63
C HIS A 61 -9.22 3.84 -15.83
N VAL A 62 -10.08 4.22 -14.88
CA VAL A 62 -10.83 5.49 -14.94
C VAL A 62 -10.08 6.65 -14.27
N LEU A 63 -8.92 6.38 -13.64
CA LEU A 63 -8.04 7.45 -13.17
C LEU A 63 -7.40 8.17 -14.36
N CYS A 64 -7.58 9.49 -14.43
CA CYS A 64 -6.99 10.34 -15.47
C CYS A 64 -7.44 9.95 -16.89
N ASP A 65 -8.73 9.66 -17.04
CA ASP A 65 -9.40 9.33 -18.29
C ASP A 65 -10.13 10.53 -18.92
N GLY A 66 -10.24 11.63 -18.17
CA GLY A 66 -10.88 12.88 -18.59
C GLY A 66 -12.32 13.05 -18.12
N PHE A 67 -12.84 12.10 -17.34
CA PHE A 67 -14.15 12.17 -16.69
C PHE A 67 -14.00 12.31 -15.18
N MET A 68 -14.85 13.12 -14.54
CA MET A 68 -14.83 13.26 -13.08
C MET A 68 -15.66 12.14 -12.45
N ASP A 69 -15.02 11.07 -12.02
CA ASP A 69 -15.66 9.96 -11.34
C ASP A 69 -15.74 10.16 -9.82
N CYS A 70 -14.80 10.89 -9.22
CA CYS A 70 -14.88 11.25 -7.80
C CYS A 70 -15.76 12.48 -7.53
N PRO A 71 -16.34 12.63 -6.31
CA PRO A 71 -17.28 13.69 -6.00
C PRO A 71 -16.76 15.13 -6.24
N ASN A 72 -15.46 15.35 -6.09
CA ASN A 72 -14.79 16.62 -6.37
C ASN A 72 -13.84 16.56 -7.58
N GLY A 73 -13.88 15.47 -8.36
CA GLY A 73 -12.98 15.26 -9.50
C GLY A 73 -11.53 15.05 -9.09
N GLU A 74 -11.27 14.51 -7.89
CA GLU A 74 -9.90 14.28 -7.38
C GLU A 74 -9.10 13.28 -8.21
N ASP A 75 -9.80 12.38 -8.90
CA ASP A 75 -9.29 11.43 -9.90
C ASP A 75 -8.71 12.11 -11.15
N GLU A 76 -9.09 13.37 -11.39
CA GLU A 76 -8.66 14.18 -12.54
C GLU A 76 -7.80 15.39 -12.12
N ASP A 77 -7.21 15.36 -10.91
CA ASP A 77 -6.27 16.40 -10.50
C ASP A 77 -5.06 16.43 -11.43
N ARG A 78 -4.76 17.62 -11.97
CA ARG A 78 -3.71 17.77 -12.98
C ARG A 78 -2.34 17.38 -12.46
N GLN A 79 -2.02 17.70 -11.21
CA GLN A 79 -0.70 17.39 -10.65
C GLN A 79 -0.58 15.89 -10.39
N ALA A 80 -1.62 15.29 -9.80
CA ALA A 80 -1.68 13.85 -9.57
C ALA A 80 -1.59 13.08 -10.88
N CYS A 81 -2.39 13.43 -11.89
CA CYS A 81 -2.41 12.74 -13.18
C CYS A 81 -1.10 12.80 -13.94
N MET A 82 -0.38 13.93 -13.87
CA MET A 82 0.94 14.06 -14.50
C MET A 82 1.95 13.04 -13.97
N PHE A 83 1.86 12.67 -12.69
CA PHE A 83 2.80 11.74 -12.06
C PHE A 83 2.24 10.33 -11.89
N TYR A 84 0.92 10.12 -11.94
CA TYR A 84 0.31 8.83 -11.64
C TYR A 84 0.86 7.69 -12.50
N LYS A 85 0.76 7.81 -13.84
CA LYS A 85 1.14 6.73 -14.76
C LYS A 85 2.64 6.39 -14.70
N THR A 86 3.49 7.41 -14.59
CA THR A 86 4.94 7.23 -14.50
C THR A 86 5.34 6.63 -13.16
N THR A 87 4.79 7.13 -12.05
CA THR A 87 5.12 6.66 -10.71
C THR A 87 4.62 5.24 -10.49
N LYS A 88 3.41 4.90 -10.96
CA LYS A 88 2.85 3.53 -10.92
C LYS A 88 3.80 2.54 -11.61
N ALA A 89 4.17 2.82 -12.86
CA ALA A 89 5.08 1.95 -13.61
C ALA A 89 6.43 1.73 -12.91
N HIS A 90 7.02 2.78 -12.33
CA HIS A 90 8.27 2.65 -11.59
C HIS A 90 8.12 1.84 -10.29
N LEU A 91 7.01 2.01 -9.57
CA LEU A 91 6.71 1.23 -8.36
C LEU A 91 6.49 -0.24 -8.67
N ASP A 92 5.81 -0.56 -9.78
CA ASP A 92 5.59 -1.95 -10.21
C ASP A 92 6.91 -2.67 -10.51
N ILE A 93 7.85 -1.99 -11.19
CA ILE A 93 9.19 -2.50 -11.45
C ILE A 93 9.94 -2.78 -10.14
N LEU A 94 9.89 -1.85 -9.19
CA LEU A 94 10.54 -2.01 -7.90
C LEU A 94 9.92 -3.15 -7.08
N ALA A 95 8.59 -3.24 -7.07
CA ALA A 95 7.86 -4.30 -6.39
C ALA A 95 8.22 -5.67 -6.96
N ASP A 96 8.26 -5.83 -8.28
CA ASP A 96 8.66 -7.07 -8.94
C ASP A 96 10.13 -7.44 -8.62
N ALA A 97 11.05 -6.46 -8.69
CA ALA A 97 12.45 -6.69 -8.33
C ALA A 97 12.61 -7.17 -6.88
N LEU A 98 11.88 -6.55 -5.94
CA LEU A 98 11.88 -6.94 -4.53
C LEU A 98 11.28 -8.34 -4.31
N LEU A 99 10.17 -8.65 -4.99
CA LEU A 99 9.53 -9.96 -4.92
C LEU A 99 10.43 -11.07 -5.48
N ARG A 100 11.13 -10.81 -6.60
CA ARG A 100 12.12 -11.75 -7.15
C ARG A 100 13.29 -11.97 -6.20
N TRP A 101 13.81 -10.91 -5.59
CA TRP A 101 14.86 -11.03 -4.58
C TRP A 101 14.41 -11.81 -3.35
N ALA A 102 13.17 -11.61 -2.89
CA ALA A 102 12.62 -12.32 -1.75
C ALA A 102 12.40 -13.82 -2.01
N ARG A 103 12.09 -14.21 -3.25
CA ARG A 103 11.87 -15.62 -3.67
C ARG A 103 13.16 -16.37 -4.01
N GLY A 104 14.27 -15.66 -4.25
CA GLY A 104 15.57 -16.20 -4.66
C GLY A 104 16.60 -16.34 -3.54
N ARG A 105 16.14 -16.35 -2.29
CA ARG A 105 16.86 -16.88 -1.11
C ARG A 105 16.02 -17.97 -0.47
#